data_AF-A0A9P7DSZ4-F1
#
_entry.id   AF-A0A9P7DSZ4-F1
#
_cell.length_a   1.000
_cell.length_b   1.000
_cell.length_c   1.000
_cell.angle_alpha   90.00
_cell.angle_beta   90.00
_cell.angle_gamma   90.00
#
_symmetry.space_group_name_H-M   'P 1'
#
loop_
_entity.id
_entity.type
_entity.pdbx_description
1 polymer ?
#
loop_
_entity_poly.entity_id
_entity_poly.type
_entity_poly.pdbx_seq_one_letter_code
_entity_poly.pdbx_strand_id
1 'polypeptide(L)'
;LAGIDSSLIIYDMGCQWSINFLQRVAESRGLSIPENMQIIPVVGKFHLSTHKLACFARYSLNFVQGAGHVDGEILETLWAPFNKISPTARSMSHAHRQEVLDDHMRNSNWKKLVGISKWF
;
A
#
# COMPACT_ATOMS: atom_id res chain seq x y z
N LEU A 1 -6.24 3.00 -30.15
CA LEU A 1 -6.30 2.13 -28.95
C LEU A 1 -6.14 3.04 -27.76
N ALA A 2 -7.20 3.22 -26.95
CA ALA A 2 -7.11 4.02 -25.73
C ALA A 2 -6.17 3.28 -24.75
N GLY A 3 -4.96 3.79 -24.58
CA GLY A 3 -3.97 3.23 -23.66
C GLY A 3 -4.29 3.62 -22.21
N ILE A 4 -3.52 3.06 -21.27
CA ILE A 4 -3.55 3.51 -19.87
C ILE A 4 -2.99 4.92 -19.82
N ASP A 5 -3.84 5.88 -19.48
CA ASP A 5 -3.53 7.31 -19.40
C ASP A 5 -3.41 7.82 -17.95
N SER A 6 -3.66 6.94 -16.97
CA SER A 6 -3.67 7.29 -15.55
C SER A 6 -3.07 6.18 -14.70
N SER A 7 -2.31 6.58 -13.68
CA SER A 7 -1.67 5.72 -12.70
C SER A 7 -2.02 6.21 -11.30
N LEU A 8 -2.77 5.39 -10.57
CA LEU A 8 -3.09 5.62 -9.16
C LEU A 8 -1.96 5.07 -8.28
N ILE A 9 -1.35 5.94 -7.50
CA ILE A 9 -0.27 5.57 -6.57
C ILE A 9 -0.79 5.73 -5.14
N ILE A 10 -1.05 4.61 -4.49
CA ILE A 10 -1.47 4.56 -3.09
C ILE A 10 -0.21 4.43 -2.23
N TYR A 11 0.06 5.43 -1.41
CA TYR A 11 1.21 5.45 -0.52
C TYR A 11 0.91 6.26 0.74
N ASP A 12 1.35 5.77 1.90
CA ASP A 12 1.08 6.36 3.23
C ASP A 12 1.44 7.85 3.27
N MET A 13 2.56 8.22 2.64
CA MET A 13 3.00 9.60 2.51
C MET A 13 2.88 10.13 1.08
N GLY A 14 1.91 9.64 0.31
CA GLY A 14 1.68 10.03 -1.08
C GLY A 14 1.61 11.54 -1.28
N CYS A 15 1.03 12.27 -0.32
CA CYS A 15 0.92 13.73 -0.37
C CYS A 15 2.25 14.49 -0.24
N GLN A 16 3.24 13.92 0.44
CA GLN A 16 4.57 14.53 0.55
C GLN A 16 5.51 13.99 -0.52
N TRP A 17 5.45 12.68 -0.75
CA TRP A 17 6.25 12.00 -1.76
C TRP A 17 6.03 12.58 -3.16
N SER A 18 4.78 12.88 -3.52
CA SER A 18 4.45 13.33 -4.88
C SER A 18 5.02 14.70 -5.24
N ILE A 19 5.32 15.54 -4.24
CA ILE A 19 5.77 16.93 -4.45
C ILE A 19 7.02 16.98 -5.35
N ASN A 20 7.99 16.10 -5.08
CA ASN A 20 9.25 16.05 -5.82
C ASN A 20 9.32 14.86 -6.79
N PHE A 21 8.22 14.13 -6.99
CA PHE A 21 8.25 12.89 -7.78
C PHE A 21 8.66 13.14 -9.24
N LEU A 22 7.98 14.06 -9.92
CA LEU A 22 8.27 14.36 -11.33
C LEU A 22 9.70 14.89 -11.53
N GLN A 23 10.17 15.74 -10.61
CA GLN A 23 11.55 16.23 -10.64
C GLN A 23 12.56 15.08 -10.51
N ARG A 24 12.37 14.18 -9.53
CA ARG A 24 13.26 13.02 -9.35
C ARG A 24 13.27 12.09 -10.55
N VAL A 25 12.14 11.94 -11.25
CA VAL A 25 12.09 11.17 -12.50
C VAL A 25 12.90 11.86 -13.59
N ALA A 26 12.74 13.18 -13.75
CA ALA A 26 13.48 13.95 -14.76
C ALA A 26 15.00 13.94 -14.53
N GLU A 27 15.45 13.90 -13.28
CA GLU A 27 16.86 13.82 -12.89
C GLU A 27 17.44 12.39 -12.99
N SER A 28 16.58 11.37 -13.16
CA SER A 28 17.00 9.97 -13.23
C SER A 28 17.47 9.59 -14.63
N ARG A 29 18.57 8.84 -14.72
CA ARG A 29 19.13 8.37 -15.99
C ARG A 29 18.35 7.23 -16.66
N GLY A 30 17.45 6.57 -15.92
CA GLY A 30 16.78 5.35 -16.39
C GLY A 30 15.28 5.34 -16.19
N LEU A 31 14.68 6.43 -15.72
CA LEU A 31 13.24 6.52 -15.50
C LEU A 31 12.63 7.53 -16.47
N SER A 32 11.44 7.22 -16.96
CA SER A 32 10.60 8.13 -17.72
C SER A 32 9.14 7.85 -17.39
N ILE A 33 8.31 8.87 -17.51
CA ILE A 33 6.85 8.75 -17.43
C ILE A 33 6.33 8.95 -18.85
N PRO A 34 5.40 8.11 -19.34
CA PRO A 34 4.79 8.32 -20.65
C PRO A 34 4.13 9.71 -20.75
N GLU A 35 4.26 10.37 -21.90
CA GLU A 35 3.85 11.78 -22.08
C GLU A 35 2.43 12.11 -21.62
N ASN A 36 1.49 11.17 -21.78
CA ASN A 36 0.08 11.34 -21.45
C ASN A 36 -0.34 10.62 -20.17
N MET A 37 0.61 10.19 -19.33
CA MET A 37 0.32 9.47 -18.09
C MET A 37 0.05 10.45 -16.94
N GLN A 38 -1.18 10.48 -16.46
CA GLN A 38 -1.56 11.19 -15.25
C GLN A 38 -1.16 10.39 -14.01
N ILE A 39 -0.32 10.98 -13.15
CA ILE A 39 0.06 10.39 -11.87
C ILE A 39 -0.87 10.93 -10.79
N ILE A 40 -1.64 10.04 -10.17
CA ILE A 40 -2.63 10.36 -9.14
C ILE A 40 -2.12 9.81 -7.80
N PRO A 41 -1.42 10.63 -6.98
CA PRO A 41 -1.03 10.22 -5.65
C PRO A 41 -2.24 10.23 -4.71
N VAL A 42 -2.38 9.20 -3.89
CA VAL A 42 -3.37 9.12 -2.82
C VAL A 42 -2.74 8.54 -1.57
N VAL A 43 -3.41 8.76 -0.44
CA VAL A 43 -3.05 8.17 0.84
C VAL A 43 -4.14 7.16 1.20
N GLY A 44 -3.74 5.99 1.72
CA GLY A 44 -4.70 5.00 2.16
C GLY A 44 -5.54 5.52 3.33
N LYS A 45 -6.75 4.97 3.49
CA LYS A 45 -7.78 5.60 4.32
C LYS A 45 -7.39 5.70 5.79
N PHE A 46 -6.69 4.69 6.31
CA PHE A 46 -6.23 4.68 7.68
C PHE A 46 -5.21 5.79 7.92
N HIS A 47 -4.14 5.86 7.13
CA HIS A 47 -3.10 6.89 7.29
C HIS A 47 -3.61 8.30 7.03
N LEU A 48 -4.52 8.47 6.06
CA LEU A 48 -5.06 9.78 5.69
C LEU A 48 -5.72 10.49 6.88
N SER A 49 -6.28 9.76 7.84
CA SER A 49 -6.90 10.32 9.04
C SER A 49 -5.90 11.08 9.94
N THR A 50 -4.62 10.74 9.86
CA THR A 50 -3.54 11.38 10.65
C THR A 50 -2.89 12.57 9.94
N HIS A 51 -3.29 12.84 8.69
CA HIS A 51 -2.78 13.97 7.91
C HIS A 51 -3.53 15.27 8.21
N LYS A 52 -2.95 16.41 7.80
CA LYS A 52 -3.65 17.70 7.85
C LYS A 52 -4.96 17.66 7.07
N LEU A 53 -5.98 18.38 7.54
CA LEU A 53 -7.34 18.38 6.97
C LEU A 53 -7.37 18.56 5.45
N ALA A 54 -6.51 19.43 4.91
CA ALA A 54 -6.45 19.70 3.49
C ALA A 54 -5.97 18.50 2.64
N CYS A 55 -5.35 17.48 3.24
CA CYS A 55 -5.03 16.23 2.56
C CYS A 55 -6.27 15.38 2.29
N PHE A 56 -7.30 15.44 3.15
CA PHE A 56 -8.50 14.63 3.00
C PHE A 56 -9.19 14.86 1.65
N ALA A 57 -9.40 16.13 1.28
CA ALA A 57 -10.05 16.47 0.01
C ALA A 57 -9.17 16.16 -1.22
N ARG A 58 -7.84 16.15 -1.08
CA ARG A 58 -6.90 16.05 -2.22
C ARG A 58 -6.36 14.65 -2.48
N TYR A 59 -6.22 13.83 -1.44
CA TYR A 59 -5.53 12.54 -1.50
C TYR A 59 -6.41 11.38 -1.03
N SER A 60 -7.69 11.60 -0.79
CA SER A 60 -8.61 10.51 -0.46
C SER A 60 -8.94 9.68 -1.69
N LEU A 61 -8.81 8.36 -1.55
CA LEU A 61 -9.34 7.37 -2.48
C LEU A 61 -10.83 7.54 -2.78
N ASN A 62 -11.61 8.11 -1.85
CA ASN A 62 -13.06 8.30 -2.03
C ASN A 62 -13.40 9.32 -3.13
N PHE A 63 -12.46 10.17 -3.51
CA PHE A 63 -12.66 11.22 -4.52
C PHE A 63 -11.96 10.92 -5.85
N VAL A 64 -11.34 9.73 -5.99
CA VAL A 64 -10.70 9.32 -7.25
C VAL A 64 -11.66 8.47 -8.08
N GLN A 65 -12.05 9.01 -9.23
CA GLN A 65 -12.86 8.29 -10.20
C GLN A 65 -12.12 7.03 -10.70
N GLY A 66 -12.81 5.89 -10.73
CA GLY A 66 -12.25 4.63 -11.21
C GLY A 66 -11.42 3.85 -10.18
N ALA A 67 -11.12 4.41 -9.00
CA ALA A 67 -10.37 3.71 -7.96
C ALA A 67 -11.15 2.54 -7.31
N GLY A 68 -12.47 2.53 -7.45
CA GLY A 68 -13.34 1.59 -6.75
C GLY A 68 -13.36 1.82 -5.24
N HIS A 69 -14.00 0.90 -4.50
CA HIS A 69 -14.03 0.97 -3.04
C HIS A 69 -12.86 0.20 -2.43
N VAL A 70 -11.69 0.82 -2.42
CA VAL A 70 -10.46 0.26 -1.84
C VAL A 70 -10.03 1.03 -0.59
N ASP A 71 -9.39 0.33 0.33
CA ASP A 71 -8.87 0.91 1.56
C ASP A 71 -7.46 1.49 1.39
N GLY A 72 -6.63 0.79 0.60
CA GLY A 72 -5.25 1.18 0.33
C GLY A 72 -4.23 0.71 1.38
N GLU A 73 -4.67 0.05 2.46
CA GLU A 73 -3.86 -0.23 3.67
C GLU A 73 -3.77 -1.71 4.04
N ILE A 74 -3.90 -2.59 3.04
CA ILE A 74 -4.07 -4.03 3.32
C ILE A 74 -2.86 -4.66 4.02
N LEU A 75 -1.64 -4.12 3.83
CA LEU A 75 -0.45 -4.74 4.39
C LEU A 75 -0.38 -4.63 5.92
N GLU A 76 -0.63 -3.45 6.47
CA GLU A 76 -0.45 -3.20 7.91
C GLU A 76 -1.56 -3.83 8.75
N THR A 77 -2.80 -3.82 8.24
CA THR A 77 -3.93 -4.49 8.88
C THR A 77 -3.70 -6.00 9.04
N LEU A 78 -2.92 -6.61 8.14
CA LEU A 78 -2.52 -8.02 8.23
C LEU A 78 -1.46 -8.29 9.30
N TRP A 79 -0.84 -7.28 9.89
CA TRP A 79 0.11 -7.43 10.99
C TRP A 79 -0.59 -7.54 12.35
N ALA A 80 -1.86 -7.12 12.50
CA ALA A 80 -2.57 -7.23 13.77
C ALA A 80 -2.58 -8.66 14.38
N PRO A 81 -2.76 -9.75 13.60
CA PRO A 81 -2.62 -11.12 14.10
C PRO A 81 -1.22 -11.46 14.64
N PHE A 82 -0.17 -10.79 14.17
CA PHE A 82 1.23 -11.04 14.56
C PHE A 82 1.54 -10.54 15.97
N ASN A 83 0.70 -9.67 16.54
CA ASN A 83 0.84 -9.25 17.93
C ASN A 83 0.84 -10.44 18.91
N LYS A 84 0.18 -11.55 18.55
CA LYS A 84 0.14 -12.79 19.35
C LYS A 84 1.48 -13.53 19.38
N ILE A 85 2.27 -13.43 18.31
CA ILE A 85 3.55 -14.15 18.17
C ILE A 85 4.76 -13.24 18.44
N SER A 86 4.56 -11.93 18.46
CA SER A 86 5.62 -10.95 18.74
C SER A 86 6.39 -11.25 20.04
N PRO A 87 5.74 -11.61 21.17
CA PRO A 87 6.46 -11.93 22.40
C PRO A 87 7.39 -13.13 22.27
N THR A 88 6.95 -14.20 21.59
CA THR A 88 7.75 -15.41 21.40
C THR A 88 8.86 -15.20 20.38
N ALA A 89 8.58 -14.45 19.30
CA ALA A 89 9.54 -14.11 18.26
C ALA A 89 10.66 -13.18 18.77
N ARG A 90 10.41 -12.41 19.83
CA ARG A 90 11.37 -11.44 20.40
C ARG A 90 12.63 -12.10 20.94
N SER A 91 12.53 -13.25 21.59
CA SER A 91 13.69 -13.94 22.19
C SER A 91 14.42 -14.88 21.22
N MET A 92 13.90 -15.06 20.00
CA MET A 92 14.51 -15.93 19.00
C MET A 92 15.76 -15.30 18.38
N SER A 93 16.66 -16.16 17.89
CA SER A 93 17.75 -15.72 17.00
C SER A 93 17.18 -15.06 15.74
N HIS A 94 17.98 -14.25 15.06
CA HIS A 94 17.51 -13.53 13.87
C HIS A 94 16.96 -14.46 12.79
N ALA A 95 17.69 -15.53 12.47
CA ALA A 95 17.28 -16.51 11.48
C ALA A 95 15.95 -17.19 11.86
N HIS A 96 15.85 -17.68 13.10
CA HIS A 96 14.64 -18.37 13.56
C HIS A 96 13.44 -17.42 13.67
N ARG A 97 13.66 -16.16 14.09
CA ARG A 97 12.61 -15.13 14.10
C ARG A 97 12.03 -14.93 12.70
N GLN A 98 12.89 -14.84 11.69
CA GLN A 98 12.45 -14.67 10.31
C GLN A 98 11.62 -15.88 9.84
N GLU A 99 12.11 -17.10 10.07
CA GLU A 99 11.39 -18.33 9.70
C GLU A 99 10.00 -18.40 10.33
N VAL A 100 9.87 -18.06 11.62
CA VAL A 100 8.58 -18.04 12.32
C VAL A 100 7.65 -16.98 11.73
N LEU A 101 8.13 -15.76 11.48
CA LEU A 101 7.32 -14.72 10.87
C LEU A 101 6.85 -15.13 9.46
N ASP A 102 7.73 -15.70 8.65
CA ASP A 102 7.42 -16.17 7.29
C ASP A 102 6.39 -17.31 7.29
N ASP A 103 6.49 -18.25 8.24
CA ASP A 103 5.50 -19.33 8.39
C ASP A 103 4.10 -18.78 8.74
N HIS A 104 4.04 -17.82 9.67
CA HIS A 104 2.77 -17.16 10.01
C HIS A 104 2.20 -16.34 8.84
N MET A 105 3.03 -15.65 8.06
CA MET A 105 2.60 -14.96 6.84
C MET A 105 2.08 -15.94 5.79
N ARG A 106 2.79 -17.05 5.57
CA ARG A 106 2.38 -18.12 4.65
C ARG A 106 1.04 -18.73 5.04
N ASN A 107 0.84 -19.03 6.32
CA ASN A 107 -0.43 -19.53 6.85
C ASN A 107 -1.57 -18.52 6.65
N SER A 108 -1.32 -17.23 6.86
CA SER A 108 -2.29 -16.16 6.57
C SER A 108 -2.71 -16.15 5.10
N ASN A 109 -1.74 -16.25 4.19
CA ASN A 109 -2.01 -16.30 2.75
C ASN A 109 -2.76 -17.58 2.33
N TRP A 110 -2.37 -18.73 2.88
CA TRP A 110 -3.05 -20.00 2.66
C TRP A 110 -4.52 -19.93 3.07
N LYS A 111 -4.83 -19.40 4.25
CA LYS A 111 -6.21 -19.24 4.75
C LYS A 111 -7.06 -18.37 3.84
N LYS A 112 -6.50 -17.31 3.26
CA LYS A 112 -7.20 -16.47 2.27
C LYS A 112 -7.47 -17.25 0.99
N LEU A 113 -6.47 -17.99 0.50
CA LEU A 113 -6.59 -18.78 -0.74
C LEU A 113 -7.69 -19.84 -0.63
N VAL A 114 -7.70 -20.63 0.44
CA VAL A 114 -8.74 -21.67 0.64
C VAL A 114 -10.08 -21.11 1.09
N GLY A 115 -10.09 -19.88 1.62
CA GLY A 115 -11.30 -19.17 2.05
C GLY A 115 -11.95 -18.32 0.97
N ILE A 116 -11.31 -18.14 -0.19
CA ILE A 116 -11.78 -17.20 -1.21
C ILE A 116 -13.14 -17.59 -1.76
N SER A 117 -13.42 -18.88 -1.91
CA SER A 117 -14.69 -19.42 -2.41
C SER A 117 -15.79 -19.51 -1.36
N LYS A 118 -15.53 -19.20 -0.08
CA LYS A 118 -16.57 -19.24 0.96
C LYS A 118 -17.51 -18.03 0.93
N TRP A 119 -17.15 -16.99 0.19
CA TRP A 119 -17.86 -15.71 0.14
C TRP A 119 -18.35 -15.37 -1.27
N PHE A 120 -18.26 -16.32 -2.19
CA PHE A 120 -18.94 -16.36 -3.49
C PHE A 120 -19.86 -17.58 -3.51
#